data_AF-A0A9D6ZFJ2-F1
#
_entry.id   AF-A0A9D6ZFJ2-F1
#
_cell.length_a   1.000
_cell.length_b   1.000
_cell.length_c   1.000
_cell.angle_alpha   90.00
_cell.angle_beta   90.00
_cell.angle_gamma   90.00
#
_symmetry.space_group_name_H-M   'P 1'
#
loop_
_entity.id
_entity.type
_entity.pdbx_description
1 polymer ?
#
loop_
_entity_poly.entity_id
_entity_poly.type
_entity_poly.pdbx_seq_one_letter_code
_entity_poly.pdbx_strand_id
1 'polypeptide(L)'
;MSRPFPIRSPATLRATVPWATVLALFLTVVGAVELLVPALHLEEGRPAPVQVRRAPRTVPPPVAATAAARTDLDAYRDEPVDALGHADVLARQADKLERLPGWLAGNFALLLAAFVALAFYLRRFGRGLVRNLRTHVVVLVTIGFWLALFKVYLLFTPFSPYFFPLGMLSMAYGHFLGRRAGITVTMAVAVVGAAYLDFDLAFAAVVVAQGLVIGSLVAARRRMRPSRLFWVGAACGAISAAVYGAAMFAGGRVELDEAWRFVVQANPLVGSLVGGLVSGLLAWWLAMPIGVALGVTSRSRLIDLQDVENEVLRDVPKRAPGTWEHARAMANLAEAAAAHIGADGLLVRVGAYYHDFGKTIHPEYFIENILSEPGKEQPNPHKGLDPKDSADRIKEHVSLGVIALRQKKVPEAIIDFVYMHHGSSVIEFFWGKCQEGGNPHGYTREDFSYPGVPPQSRETAILMIVDAVEAASRTVQPPTREKFKNVVEHIILSKLAQGQLDDSDLSLEDLHKLIDNLVETLVHGRHERVQYPWQKGSVAPPAPGAPAVPAAASDPAPAAASARFAIARLCSHVPGARSRIVRSSSTSTSCRSVSLVRDVIPRA
;
A
#
# COMPACT_ATOMS: atom_id res chain seq x y z
N MET A 1 -29.70 15.88 -3.17
CA MET A 1 -28.25 15.89 -3.44
C MET A 1 -27.49 15.51 -2.18
N SER A 2 -27.42 14.22 -1.87
CA SER A 2 -26.54 13.69 -0.83
C SER A 2 -25.12 13.81 -1.34
N ARG A 3 -24.30 14.66 -0.71
CA ARG A 3 -22.86 14.72 -1.01
C ARG A 3 -22.33 13.29 -0.85
N PRO A 4 -21.75 12.65 -1.89
CA PRO A 4 -21.13 11.36 -1.72
C PRO A 4 -20.09 11.55 -0.63
N PHE A 5 -20.15 10.72 0.42
CA PHE A 5 -19.09 10.64 1.43
C PHE A 5 -17.77 10.62 0.65
N PRO A 6 -16.85 11.58 0.86
CA PRO A 6 -15.56 11.51 0.20
C PRO A 6 -14.80 10.37 0.87
N ILE A 7 -14.96 9.15 0.33
CA ILE A 7 -14.40 7.92 0.90
C ILE A 7 -12.86 8.00 0.96
N ARG A 8 -12.26 8.92 0.19
CA ARG A 8 -10.85 9.31 0.28
C ARG A 8 -10.68 10.81 0.36
N SER A 9 -11.26 11.45 1.37
CA SER A 9 -10.66 12.73 1.79
C SER A 9 -9.27 12.43 2.36
N PRO A 10 -8.20 13.10 1.87
CA PRO A 10 -6.89 12.94 2.47
C PRO A 10 -7.01 13.24 3.96
N ALA A 11 -6.66 12.28 4.83
CA ALA A 11 -6.85 12.41 6.27
C ALA A 11 -6.19 13.69 6.76
N THR A 12 -6.98 14.64 7.27
CA THR A 12 -6.44 15.87 7.85
C THR A 12 -6.02 15.61 9.29
N LEU A 13 -4.95 16.27 9.75
CA LEU A 13 -4.53 16.15 11.15
C LEU A 13 -5.68 16.54 12.10
N ARG A 14 -6.47 17.55 11.69
CA ARG A 14 -7.70 17.97 12.37
C ARG A 14 -8.74 16.85 12.47
N ALA A 15 -8.81 15.96 11.48
CA ALA A 15 -9.73 14.82 11.49
C ALA A 15 -9.21 13.62 12.30
N THR A 16 -7.89 13.45 12.48
CA THR A 16 -7.32 12.26 13.15
C THR A 16 -7.01 12.48 14.64
N VAL A 17 -6.63 13.70 15.04
CA VAL A 17 -6.30 14.02 16.43
C VAL A 17 -7.46 13.75 17.41
N PRO A 18 -8.73 14.05 17.08
CA PRO A 18 -9.85 13.71 17.96
C PRO A 18 -9.91 12.21 18.26
N TRP A 19 -9.73 11.36 17.24
CA TRP A 19 -9.72 9.90 17.42
C TRP A 19 -8.54 9.41 18.26
N ALA A 20 -7.35 9.98 18.07
CA ALA A 20 -6.19 9.69 18.90
C ALA A 20 -6.44 10.08 20.38
N THR A 21 -7.14 11.19 20.60
CA THR A 21 -7.50 11.68 21.94
C THR A 21 -8.49 10.75 22.63
N VAL A 22 -9.55 10.36 21.92
CA VAL A 22 -10.55 9.39 22.41
C VAL A 22 -9.89 8.06 22.76
N LEU A 23 -8.99 7.56 21.90
CA LEU A 23 -8.26 6.33 22.16
C LEU A 23 -7.34 6.44 23.38
N ALA A 24 -6.58 7.53 23.51
CA ALA A 24 -5.70 7.77 24.65
C ALA A 24 -6.49 7.81 25.96
N LEU A 25 -7.65 8.50 25.97
CA LEU A 25 -8.53 8.55 27.12
C LEU A 25 -9.06 7.16 27.48
N PHE A 26 -9.57 6.44 26.48
CA PHE A 26 -10.08 5.07 26.66
C PHE A 26 -9.01 4.14 27.25
N LEU A 27 -7.80 4.13 26.70
CA LEU A 27 -6.72 3.26 27.19
C LEU A 27 -6.17 3.69 28.54
N THR A 28 -6.24 4.98 28.89
CA THR A 28 -5.91 5.45 30.24
C THR A 28 -6.89 4.87 31.27
N VAL A 29 -8.19 4.93 30.97
CA VAL A 29 -9.24 4.37 31.84
C VAL A 29 -9.09 2.85 31.95
N VAL A 30 -8.90 2.16 30.83
CA VAL A 30 -8.66 0.71 30.81
C VAL A 30 -7.41 0.36 31.62
N GLY A 31 -6.33 1.14 31.51
CA GLY A 31 -5.09 0.92 32.23
C GLY A 31 -5.22 1.01 33.76
N ALA A 32 -6.22 1.74 34.26
CA ALA A 32 -6.53 1.91 35.68
C ALA A 32 -7.81 1.19 36.12
N VAL A 33 -8.38 0.29 35.30
CA VAL A 33 -9.69 -0.31 35.60
C VAL A 33 -9.72 -1.04 36.95
N GLU A 34 -8.62 -1.69 37.35
CA GLU A 34 -8.46 -2.35 38.63
C GLU A 34 -8.41 -1.39 39.84
N LEU A 35 -8.09 -0.11 39.60
CA LEU A 35 -8.09 0.94 40.62
C LEU A 35 -9.42 1.69 40.64
N LEU A 36 -10.08 1.83 39.49
CA LEU A 36 -11.32 2.59 39.34
C LEU A 36 -12.57 1.78 39.75
N VAL A 37 -12.51 0.45 39.70
CA VAL A 37 -13.64 -0.42 40.03
C VAL A 37 -13.43 -1.04 41.41
N PRO A 38 -14.21 -0.65 42.44
CA PRO A 38 -14.04 -1.16 43.81
C PRO A 38 -14.13 -2.69 43.92
N ALA A 39 -14.93 -3.34 43.07
CA ALA A 39 -15.04 -4.80 43.02
C ALA A 39 -13.74 -5.51 42.60
N LEU A 40 -12.75 -4.78 42.09
CA LEU A 40 -11.44 -5.30 41.70
C LEU A 40 -10.34 -4.90 42.71
N HIS A 41 -10.69 -4.23 43.81
CA HIS A 41 -9.73 -3.86 44.85
C HIS A 41 -9.26 -5.09 45.62
N LEU A 42 -7.99 -5.10 46.02
CA LEU A 42 -7.47 -6.15 46.90
C LEU A 42 -7.86 -5.80 48.33
N GLU A 43 -8.40 -6.79 49.05
CA GLU A 43 -8.73 -6.67 50.46
C GLU A 43 -8.03 -7.79 51.22
N GLU A 44 -7.45 -7.44 52.37
CA GLU A 44 -6.77 -8.39 53.24
C GLU A 44 -7.71 -9.53 53.66
N GLY A 45 -7.22 -10.77 53.55
CA GLY A 45 -7.97 -11.96 53.93
C GLY A 45 -9.11 -12.35 52.96
N ARG A 46 -9.37 -11.58 51.91
CA ARG A 46 -10.32 -11.95 50.85
C ARG A 46 -9.61 -12.56 49.64
N PRO A 47 -10.29 -13.42 48.86
CA PRO A 47 -9.78 -13.90 47.59
C PRO A 47 -9.50 -12.73 46.64
N ALA A 48 -8.32 -12.68 46.03
CA ALA A 48 -7.99 -11.61 45.10
C ALA A 48 -8.93 -11.66 43.88
N PRO A 49 -9.65 -10.57 43.54
CA PRO A 49 -10.58 -10.56 42.41
C PRO A 49 -9.87 -10.58 41.05
N VAL A 50 -8.60 -10.17 41.02
CA VAL A 50 -7.75 -10.09 39.82
C VAL A 50 -6.34 -10.60 40.12
N GLN A 51 -5.64 -11.00 39.07
CA GLN A 51 -4.23 -11.37 39.10
C GLN A 51 -3.38 -10.12 39.32
N VAL A 52 -2.44 -10.17 40.26
CA VAL A 52 -1.54 -9.06 40.56
C VAL A 52 -0.14 -9.41 40.11
N ARG A 53 0.46 -8.55 39.29
CA ARG A 53 1.77 -8.79 38.69
C ARG A 53 2.84 -7.96 39.40
N ARG A 54 4.01 -8.55 39.57
CA ARG A 54 5.15 -7.88 40.18
C ARG A 54 5.73 -6.87 39.19
N ALA A 55 5.81 -5.61 39.60
CA ALA A 55 6.62 -4.62 38.89
C ALA A 55 8.09 -5.07 38.93
N PRO A 56 8.88 -4.92 37.85
CA PRO A 56 10.29 -5.31 37.86
C PRO A 56 11.01 -4.62 39.02
N ARG A 57 11.37 -5.35 40.09
CA ARG A 57 12.14 -4.78 41.19
C ARG A 57 13.52 -4.39 40.64
N THR A 58 13.94 -3.15 40.88
CA THR A 58 15.29 -2.69 40.55
C THR A 58 16.36 -3.36 41.41
N VAL A 59 15.97 -3.99 42.52
CA VAL A 59 16.83 -4.73 43.44
C VAL A 59 16.25 -6.14 43.69
N PRO A 60 17.00 -7.23 43.45
CA PRO A 60 16.52 -8.58 43.72
C PRO A 60 16.37 -8.84 45.23
N PRO A 61 15.34 -9.61 45.67
CA PRO A 61 15.19 -9.98 47.07
C PRO A 61 16.31 -10.94 47.54
N PRO A 62 16.64 -10.96 48.85
CA PRO A 62 17.66 -11.84 49.38
C PRO A 62 17.34 -13.34 49.16
N VAL A 63 18.42 -14.11 48.95
CA VAL A 63 18.43 -15.51 48.47
C VAL A 63 17.62 -16.48 49.35
N ALA A 64 17.28 -16.15 50.59
CA ALA A 64 16.56 -17.04 51.51
C ALA A 64 15.02 -17.07 51.33
N ALA A 65 14.41 -16.10 50.63
CA ALA A 65 12.95 -15.96 50.51
C ALA A 65 12.35 -16.65 49.26
N THR A 66 13.09 -17.56 48.63
CA THR A 66 13.14 -17.62 47.16
C THR A 66 12.41 -18.78 46.49
N ALA A 67 12.00 -19.84 47.18
CA ALA A 67 11.34 -20.97 46.50
C ALA A 67 9.82 -20.76 46.26
N ALA A 68 9.13 -20.07 47.17
CA ALA A 68 7.67 -19.85 47.10
C ALA A 68 7.26 -18.51 46.45
N ALA A 69 8.20 -17.56 46.30
CA ALA A 69 7.92 -16.15 45.97
C ALA A 69 8.34 -15.72 44.54
N ARG A 70 8.52 -16.68 43.61
CA ARG A 70 9.26 -16.51 42.35
C ARG A 70 8.43 -16.60 41.07
N THR A 71 7.11 -16.50 41.13
CA THR A 71 6.32 -16.24 39.91
C THR A 71 6.29 -14.73 39.62
N ASP A 72 6.11 -14.31 38.35
CA ASP A 72 5.89 -12.89 37.98
C ASP A 72 4.58 -12.31 38.59
N LEU A 73 3.87 -13.14 39.36
CA LEU A 73 2.62 -12.84 40.03
C LEU A 73 2.91 -12.63 41.50
N ASP A 74 2.49 -11.47 41.99
CA ASP A 74 2.49 -11.16 43.40
C ASP A 74 1.27 -11.76 44.09
N ALA A 75 0.11 -11.94 43.43
CA ALA A 75 -1.05 -12.65 44.00
C ALA A 75 -1.87 -13.32 42.90
N TYR A 76 -2.38 -14.52 43.17
CA TYR A 76 -3.28 -15.24 42.26
C TYR A 76 -4.73 -14.85 42.51
N ARG A 77 -5.48 -14.73 41.41
CA ARG A 77 -6.93 -14.62 41.47
C ARG A 77 -7.53 -15.80 42.24
N ASP A 78 -8.54 -15.52 43.06
CA ASP A 78 -9.27 -16.48 43.89
C ASP A 78 -8.46 -17.08 45.06
N GLU A 79 -7.19 -16.69 45.22
CA GLU A 79 -6.39 -17.00 46.41
C GLU A 79 -6.48 -15.86 47.44
N PRO A 80 -6.56 -16.18 48.75
CA PRO A 80 -6.64 -15.16 49.79
C PRO A 80 -5.34 -14.34 49.85
N VAL A 81 -5.48 -13.02 49.94
CA VAL A 81 -4.35 -12.10 50.10
C VAL A 81 -3.88 -12.12 51.56
N ASP A 82 -2.80 -12.87 51.83
CA ASP A 82 -2.18 -12.92 53.17
C ASP A 82 -1.51 -11.59 53.53
N ALA A 83 -1.76 -11.10 54.74
CA ALA A 83 -1.26 -9.83 55.26
C ALA A 83 0.26 -9.77 55.36
N LEU A 84 0.91 -10.86 55.79
CA LEU A 84 2.36 -10.92 55.98
C LEU A 84 3.11 -11.23 54.68
N GLY A 85 2.56 -12.12 53.83
CA GLY A 85 3.14 -12.45 52.52
C GLY A 85 2.94 -11.39 51.44
N HIS A 86 1.88 -10.57 51.52
CA HIS A 86 1.47 -9.63 50.46
C HIS A 86 1.33 -8.18 50.93
N ALA A 87 1.87 -7.81 52.11
CA ALA A 87 1.91 -6.43 52.61
C ALA A 87 2.43 -5.43 51.54
N ASP A 88 3.50 -5.80 50.85
CA ASP A 88 4.10 -5.00 49.77
C ASP A 88 3.14 -4.73 48.61
N VAL A 89 2.17 -5.61 48.37
CA VAL A 89 1.21 -5.53 47.27
C VAL A 89 0.08 -4.59 47.62
N LEU A 90 -0.48 -4.75 48.82
CA LEU A 90 -1.52 -3.88 49.36
C LEU A 90 -1.01 -2.45 49.51
N ALA A 91 0.22 -2.27 50.01
CA ALA A 91 0.87 -0.95 50.11
C ALA A 91 1.04 -0.29 48.73
N ARG A 92 1.47 -1.06 47.71
CA ARG A 92 1.59 -0.54 46.33
C ARG A 92 0.26 -0.14 45.72
N GLN A 93 -0.82 -0.90 45.98
CA GLN A 93 -2.14 -0.52 45.49
C GLN A 93 -2.67 0.74 46.20
N ALA A 94 -2.45 0.86 47.51
CA ALA A 94 -2.79 2.07 48.27
C ALA A 94 -2.05 3.30 47.74
N ASP A 95 -0.74 3.19 47.51
CA ASP A 95 0.08 4.25 46.90
C ASP A 95 -0.43 4.65 45.50
N LYS A 96 -0.83 3.67 44.68
CA LYS A 96 -1.39 3.92 43.35
C LYS A 96 -2.76 4.62 43.44
N LEU A 97 -3.59 4.26 44.41
CA LEU A 97 -4.89 4.91 44.65
C LEU A 97 -4.72 6.36 45.11
N GLU A 98 -3.75 6.63 46.01
CA GLU A 98 -3.47 7.98 46.49
C GLU A 98 -2.95 8.89 45.37
N ARG A 99 -2.09 8.36 44.50
CA ARG A 99 -1.52 9.10 43.35
C ARG A 99 -2.36 8.98 42.08
N LEU A 100 -3.55 8.41 42.15
CA LEU A 100 -4.38 8.08 40.98
C LEU A 100 -4.63 9.27 40.06
N PRO A 101 -4.98 10.49 40.53
CA PRO A 101 -5.21 11.62 39.62
C PRO A 101 -3.96 11.99 38.82
N GLY A 102 -2.79 12.01 39.47
CA GLY A 102 -1.51 12.30 38.83
C GLY A 102 -1.10 11.20 37.84
N TRP A 103 -1.33 9.94 38.20
CA TRP A 103 -1.08 8.80 37.32
C TRP A 103 -1.98 8.84 36.08
N LEU A 104 -3.28 9.10 36.25
CA LEU A 104 -4.24 9.22 35.12
C LEU A 104 -3.84 10.36 34.19
N ALA A 105 -3.51 11.54 34.74
CA ALA A 105 -3.10 12.68 33.94
C ALA A 105 -1.78 12.43 33.17
N GLY A 106 -0.78 11.87 33.86
CA GLY A 106 0.52 11.55 33.26
C GLY A 106 0.42 10.47 32.18
N ASN A 107 -0.32 9.38 32.45
CA ASN A 107 -0.51 8.30 31.50
C ASN A 107 -1.33 8.78 30.28
N PHE A 108 -2.41 9.52 30.50
CA PHE A 108 -3.17 10.14 29.41
C PHE A 108 -2.29 11.03 28.52
N ALA A 109 -1.49 11.92 29.11
CA ALA A 109 -0.60 12.80 28.35
C ALA A 109 0.41 12.01 27.50
N LEU A 110 1.00 10.95 28.06
CA LEU A 110 1.93 10.08 27.36
C LEU A 110 1.26 9.32 26.21
N LEU A 111 0.11 8.70 26.46
CA LEU A 111 -0.64 7.94 25.45
C LEU A 111 -1.14 8.87 24.34
N LEU A 112 -1.62 10.07 24.70
CA LEU A 112 -2.01 11.09 23.74
C LEU A 112 -0.82 11.47 22.85
N ALA A 113 0.34 11.73 23.43
CA ALA A 113 1.55 12.04 22.67
C ALA A 113 1.93 10.89 21.72
N ALA A 114 1.87 9.64 22.17
CA ALA A 114 2.16 8.46 21.36
C ALA A 114 1.18 8.31 20.16
N PHE A 115 -0.12 8.46 20.39
CA PHE A 115 -1.12 8.33 19.31
C PHE A 115 -1.16 9.54 18.37
N VAL A 116 -0.88 10.74 18.87
CA VAL A 116 -0.69 11.92 18.01
C VAL A 116 0.56 11.76 17.15
N ALA A 117 1.66 11.27 17.71
CA ALA A 117 2.87 10.97 16.95
C ALA A 117 2.63 9.88 15.89
N LEU A 118 1.90 8.81 16.22
CA LEU A 118 1.47 7.79 15.26
C LEU A 118 0.62 8.39 14.14
N ALA A 119 -0.42 9.16 14.47
CA ALA A 119 -1.29 9.79 13.49
C ALA A 119 -0.53 10.78 12.59
N PHE A 120 0.39 11.56 13.17
CA PHE A 120 1.26 12.47 12.43
C PHE A 120 2.19 11.70 11.49
N TYR A 121 2.83 10.62 11.95
CA TYR A 121 3.70 9.79 11.13
C TYR A 121 2.96 9.16 9.96
N LEU A 122 1.83 8.49 10.23
CA LEU A 122 1.02 7.85 9.19
C LEU A 122 0.54 8.88 8.16
N ARG A 123 0.22 10.12 8.57
CA ARG A 123 -0.16 11.18 7.63
C ARG A 123 1.03 11.71 6.82
N ARG A 124 2.17 11.97 7.47
CA ARG A 124 3.31 12.68 6.85
C ARG A 124 4.10 11.80 5.90
N PHE A 125 4.20 10.51 6.23
CA PHE A 125 5.02 9.53 5.53
C PHE A 125 4.19 8.41 4.90
N GLY A 126 2.91 8.31 5.23
CA GLY A 126 1.99 7.40 4.58
C GLY A 126 1.62 7.87 3.18
N ARG A 127 1.49 6.89 2.29
CA ARG A 127 1.16 7.07 0.87
C ARG A 127 0.03 6.11 0.51
N GLY A 128 -0.71 6.40 -0.56
CA GLY A 128 -1.87 5.62 -0.99
C GLY A 128 -2.85 5.34 0.16
N LEU A 129 -3.09 4.05 0.44
CA LEU A 129 -4.03 3.57 1.46
C LEU A 129 -3.77 4.13 2.86
N VAL A 130 -2.51 4.42 3.21
CA VAL A 130 -2.16 4.92 4.55
C VAL A 130 -2.73 6.31 4.79
N ARG A 131 -2.89 7.14 3.75
CA ARG A 131 -3.39 8.52 3.85
C ARG A 131 -4.90 8.62 4.06
N ASN A 132 -5.63 7.51 3.94
CA ASN A 132 -7.08 7.51 4.08
C ASN A 132 -7.51 7.63 5.55
N LEU A 133 -8.51 8.47 5.83
CA LEU A 133 -9.05 8.63 7.18
C LEU A 133 -9.57 7.30 7.76
N ARG A 134 -10.22 6.50 6.90
CA ARG A 134 -10.67 5.14 7.22
C ARG A 134 -9.54 4.28 7.80
N THR A 135 -8.38 4.29 7.17
CA THR A 135 -7.20 3.53 7.61
C THR A 135 -6.74 3.95 8.99
N HIS A 136 -6.65 5.27 9.24
CA HIS A 136 -6.25 5.78 10.56
C HIS A 136 -7.25 5.34 11.65
N VAL A 137 -8.55 5.46 11.40
CA VAL A 137 -9.59 5.05 12.35
C VAL A 137 -9.52 3.55 12.63
N VAL A 138 -9.38 2.71 11.60
CA VAL A 138 -9.27 1.25 11.74
C VAL A 138 -8.03 0.88 12.56
N VAL A 139 -6.87 1.48 12.27
CA VAL A 139 -5.64 1.27 13.05
C VAL A 139 -5.84 1.64 14.51
N LEU A 140 -6.40 2.82 14.81
CA LEU A 140 -6.62 3.27 16.18
C LEU A 140 -7.61 2.36 16.94
N VAL A 141 -8.74 2.03 16.33
CA VAL A 141 -9.78 1.16 16.94
C VAL A 141 -9.24 -0.23 17.22
N THR A 142 -8.52 -0.84 16.29
CA THR A 142 -7.95 -2.18 16.48
C THR A 142 -6.82 -2.21 17.51
N ILE A 143 -5.98 -1.16 17.57
CA ILE A 143 -4.98 -1.01 18.65
C ILE A 143 -5.69 -0.92 20.00
N GLY A 144 -6.73 -0.08 20.10
CA GLY A 144 -7.52 0.07 21.32
C GLY A 144 -8.15 -1.25 21.78
N PHE A 145 -8.81 -1.95 20.87
CA PHE A 145 -9.42 -3.25 21.12
C PHE A 145 -8.37 -4.27 21.59
N TRP A 146 -7.23 -4.39 20.90
CA TRP A 146 -6.22 -5.39 21.22
C TRP A 146 -5.51 -5.13 22.55
N LEU A 147 -5.22 -3.86 22.85
CA LEU A 147 -4.63 -3.48 24.14
C LEU A 147 -5.63 -3.61 25.29
N ALA A 148 -6.91 -3.33 25.08
CA ALA A 148 -7.93 -3.61 26.09
C ALA A 148 -8.03 -5.12 26.37
N LEU A 149 -8.00 -5.95 25.33
CA LEU A 149 -7.97 -7.39 25.48
C LEU A 149 -6.69 -7.87 26.19
N PHE A 150 -5.54 -7.24 25.91
CA PHE A 150 -4.31 -7.51 26.63
C PHE A 150 -4.43 -7.17 28.13
N LYS A 151 -5.03 -6.03 28.50
CA LYS A 151 -5.26 -5.68 29.90
C LYS A 151 -6.19 -6.69 30.59
N VAL A 152 -7.29 -7.08 29.95
CA VAL A 152 -8.19 -8.15 30.45
C VAL A 152 -7.41 -9.44 30.66
N TYR A 153 -6.58 -9.84 29.69
CA TYR A 153 -5.71 -11.00 29.80
C TYR A 153 -4.75 -10.90 31.00
N LEU A 154 -4.13 -9.73 31.23
CA LEU A 154 -3.24 -9.51 32.37
C LEU A 154 -3.95 -9.67 33.71
N LEU A 155 -5.19 -9.18 33.82
CA LEU A 155 -5.99 -9.18 35.06
C LEU A 155 -6.62 -10.54 35.38
N PHE A 156 -6.96 -11.34 34.37
CA PHE A 156 -7.76 -12.56 34.57
C PHE A 156 -7.06 -13.86 34.23
N THR A 157 -5.80 -13.82 33.78
CA THR A 157 -5.04 -15.03 33.47
C THR A 157 -3.69 -15.07 34.19
N PRO A 158 -3.24 -16.25 34.67
CA PRO A 158 -1.94 -16.40 35.33
C PRO A 158 -0.77 -16.55 34.34
N PHE A 159 -1.05 -16.57 33.03
CA PHE A 159 -0.02 -16.76 32.01
C PHE A 159 0.94 -15.57 31.94
N SER A 160 2.16 -15.82 31.46
CA SER A 160 3.17 -14.76 31.28
C SER A 160 2.70 -13.70 30.25
N PRO A 161 2.94 -12.40 30.47
CA PRO A 161 2.52 -11.33 29.55
C PRO A 161 3.00 -11.54 28.10
N TYR A 162 4.13 -12.21 27.94
CA TYR A 162 4.79 -12.46 26.66
C TYR A 162 4.05 -13.46 25.76
N PHE A 163 3.14 -14.29 26.31
CA PHE A 163 2.27 -15.15 25.51
C PHE A 163 1.27 -14.35 24.69
N PHE A 164 0.89 -13.14 25.13
CA PHE A 164 -0.13 -12.37 24.44
C PHE A 164 0.41 -11.87 23.10
N PRO A 165 -0.28 -12.14 21.98
CA PRO A 165 0.23 -11.87 20.64
C PRO A 165 0.09 -10.40 20.22
N LEU A 166 0.75 -9.47 20.92
CA LEU A 166 0.76 -8.04 20.57
C LEU A 166 1.43 -7.77 19.22
N GLY A 167 2.42 -8.59 18.84
CA GLY A 167 3.08 -8.53 17.53
C GLY A 167 2.14 -8.72 16.34
N MET A 168 0.96 -9.32 16.54
CA MET A 168 -0.03 -9.57 15.49
C MET A 168 -0.45 -8.29 14.74
N LEU A 169 -0.73 -7.19 15.44
CA LEU A 169 -1.14 -5.93 14.82
C LEU A 169 -0.04 -5.38 13.89
N SER A 170 1.21 -5.52 14.33
CA SER A 170 2.38 -5.12 13.56
C SER A 170 2.50 -5.93 12.26
N MET A 171 2.18 -7.23 12.31
CA MET A 171 2.16 -8.12 11.14
C MET A 171 1.06 -7.76 10.16
N ALA A 172 -0.17 -7.60 10.66
CA ALA A 172 -1.32 -7.29 9.84
C ALA A 172 -1.14 -5.93 9.14
N TYR A 173 -0.74 -4.89 9.87
CA TYR A 173 -0.52 -3.57 9.28
C TYR A 173 0.77 -3.46 8.47
N GLY A 174 1.83 -4.17 8.86
CA GLY A 174 3.03 -4.29 8.03
C GLY A 174 2.73 -4.91 6.66
N HIS A 175 1.76 -5.83 6.60
CA HIS A 175 1.31 -6.45 5.36
C HIS A 175 0.53 -5.49 4.46
N PHE A 176 -0.51 -4.84 4.99
CA PHE A 176 -1.39 -3.99 4.17
C PHE A 176 -0.84 -2.58 3.92
N LEU A 177 -0.17 -2.00 4.92
CA LEU A 177 0.26 -0.60 4.92
C LEU A 177 1.78 -0.47 4.69
N GLY A 178 2.49 -1.60 4.63
CA GLY A 178 3.93 -1.69 4.42
C GLY A 178 4.74 -1.61 5.72
N ARG A 179 6.03 -1.97 5.59
CA ARG A 179 6.99 -2.09 6.70
C ARG A 179 7.00 -0.88 7.64
N ARG A 180 7.04 0.33 7.09
CA ARG A 180 7.15 1.59 7.85
C ARG A 180 5.94 1.79 8.78
N ALA A 181 4.74 1.56 8.26
CA ALA A 181 3.51 1.64 9.03
C ALA A 181 3.46 0.54 10.11
N GLY A 182 3.83 -0.70 9.76
CA GLY A 182 3.92 -1.81 10.70
C GLY A 182 4.81 -1.51 11.91
N ILE A 183 6.05 -1.06 11.68
CA ILE A 183 7.01 -0.70 12.75
C ILE A 183 6.45 0.42 13.63
N THR A 184 5.81 1.44 13.04
CA THR A 184 5.28 2.57 13.81
C THR A 184 4.10 2.15 14.69
N VAL A 185 3.24 1.26 14.18
CA VAL A 185 2.19 0.63 14.99
C VAL A 185 2.81 -0.18 16.14
N THR A 186 3.89 -0.92 15.89
CA THR A 186 4.61 -1.65 16.95
C THR A 186 5.09 -0.72 18.05
N MET A 187 5.70 0.43 17.71
CA MET A 187 6.18 1.38 18.71
C MET A 187 5.05 1.86 19.61
N ALA A 188 3.90 2.23 19.03
CA ALA A 188 2.74 2.66 19.81
C ALA A 188 2.24 1.54 20.73
N VAL A 189 2.08 0.32 20.20
CA VAL A 189 1.63 -0.85 20.98
C VAL A 189 2.62 -1.22 22.09
N ALA A 190 3.92 -1.14 21.84
CA ALA A 190 4.96 -1.42 22.83
C ALA A 190 4.94 -0.42 23.99
N VAL A 191 4.78 0.88 23.70
CA VAL A 191 4.69 1.92 24.74
C VAL A 191 3.48 1.69 25.64
N VAL A 192 2.29 1.44 25.07
CA VAL A 192 1.09 1.23 25.89
C VAL A 192 1.14 -0.11 26.63
N GLY A 193 1.59 -1.18 25.97
CA GLY A 193 1.73 -2.49 26.59
C GLY A 193 2.70 -2.47 27.76
N ALA A 194 3.84 -1.78 27.62
CA ALA A 194 4.77 -1.58 28.72
C ALA A 194 4.17 -0.72 29.84
N ALA A 195 3.39 0.32 29.52
CA ALA A 195 2.71 1.13 30.53
C ALA A 195 1.75 0.31 31.43
N TYR A 196 1.13 -0.76 30.90
CA TYR A 196 0.32 -1.69 31.71
C TYR A 196 1.13 -2.62 32.62
N LEU A 197 2.44 -2.70 32.40
CA LEU A 197 3.41 -3.48 33.17
C LEU A 197 4.39 -2.55 33.89
N ASP A 198 3.91 -1.39 34.36
CA ASP A 198 4.71 -0.39 35.08
C ASP A 198 6.01 0.02 34.32
N PHE A 199 5.89 0.16 32.99
CA PHE A 199 6.96 0.53 32.06
C PHE A 199 8.12 -0.48 31.98
N ASP A 200 7.82 -1.79 32.02
CA ASP A 200 8.82 -2.84 31.79
C ASP A 200 9.52 -2.69 30.42
N LEU A 201 10.81 -2.33 30.49
CA LEU A 201 11.65 -2.12 29.31
C LEU A 201 11.96 -3.43 28.57
N ALA A 202 12.06 -4.57 29.27
CA ALA A 202 12.28 -5.86 28.64
C ALA A 202 11.08 -6.25 27.78
N PHE A 203 9.86 -6.04 28.31
CA PHE A 203 8.63 -6.24 27.56
C PHE A 203 8.55 -5.33 26.34
N ALA A 204 8.84 -4.03 26.51
CA ALA A 204 8.88 -3.08 25.40
C ALA A 204 9.87 -3.52 24.32
N ALA A 205 11.09 -3.92 24.70
CA ALA A 205 12.13 -4.36 23.79
C ALA A 205 11.72 -5.62 22.99
N VAL A 206 11.05 -6.58 23.63
CA VAL A 206 10.53 -7.77 22.96
C VAL A 206 9.46 -7.42 21.93
N VAL A 207 8.47 -6.60 22.29
CA VAL A 207 7.42 -6.18 21.35
C VAL A 207 8.01 -5.39 20.18
N VAL A 208 8.97 -4.50 20.45
CA VAL A 208 9.73 -3.77 19.42
C VAL A 208 10.47 -4.72 18.48
N ALA A 209 11.16 -5.72 19.03
CA ALA A 209 11.89 -6.70 18.23
C ALA A 209 10.97 -7.48 17.30
N GLN A 210 9.77 -7.86 17.75
CA GLN A 210 8.75 -8.46 16.89
C GLN A 210 8.43 -7.55 15.70
N GLY A 211 8.18 -6.25 15.92
CA GLY A 211 7.90 -5.27 14.86
C GLY A 211 9.00 -5.15 13.80
N LEU A 212 10.27 -5.21 14.20
CA LEU A 212 11.42 -5.09 13.30
C LEU A 212 11.56 -6.32 12.37
N VAL A 213 11.38 -7.53 12.92
CA VAL A 213 11.44 -8.80 12.17
C VAL A 213 10.34 -8.89 11.13
N ILE A 214 9.15 -8.41 11.49
CA ILE A 214 8.03 -8.28 10.57
C ILE A 214 8.38 -7.33 9.44
N GLY A 215 8.97 -6.18 9.79
CA GLY A 215 9.41 -5.20 8.82
C GLY A 215 10.35 -5.79 7.77
N SER A 216 11.37 -6.54 8.18
CA SER A 216 12.33 -7.14 7.26
C SER A 216 11.73 -8.27 6.39
N LEU A 217 10.79 -9.06 6.93
CA LEU A 217 10.27 -10.24 6.25
C LEU A 217 9.02 -9.99 5.42
N VAL A 218 8.20 -8.99 5.75
CA VAL A 218 6.98 -8.63 4.99
C VAL A 218 7.29 -7.70 3.80
N ALA A 219 8.51 -7.17 3.71
CA ALA A 219 8.95 -6.23 2.68
C ALA A 219 8.91 -6.74 1.22
N ALA A 220 8.59 -8.01 0.96
CA ALA A 220 8.34 -8.49 -0.39
C ALA A 220 6.84 -8.73 -0.59
N ARG A 221 6.21 -7.85 -1.39
CA ARG A 221 4.82 -7.86 -1.91
C ARG A 221 4.49 -9.14 -2.72
N ARG A 222 4.76 -10.31 -2.15
CA ARG A 222 4.41 -11.61 -2.71
C ARG A 222 3.30 -12.21 -1.87
N ARG A 223 2.30 -12.72 -2.59
CA ARG A 223 1.13 -13.50 -2.17
C ARG A 223 1.21 -13.98 -0.72
N MET A 224 0.21 -13.61 0.07
CA MET A 224 -0.09 -14.18 1.37
C MET A 224 -0.12 -15.71 1.26
N ARG A 225 0.97 -16.36 1.63
CA ARG A 225 1.03 -17.81 1.82
C ARG A 225 0.97 -18.08 3.32
N PRO A 226 0.06 -18.96 3.80
CA PRO A 226 -0.03 -19.28 5.22
C PRO A 226 1.32 -19.76 5.76
N SER A 227 2.05 -20.54 4.96
CA SER A 227 3.40 -21.03 5.30
C SER A 227 4.39 -19.90 5.57
N ARG A 228 4.31 -18.77 4.86
CA ARG A 228 5.20 -17.63 5.08
C ARG A 228 4.89 -16.94 6.40
N LEU A 229 3.62 -16.73 6.73
CA LEU A 229 3.25 -16.10 8.02
C LEU A 229 3.59 -17.00 9.21
N PHE A 230 3.48 -18.33 9.04
CA PHE A 230 3.98 -19.28 10.03
C PHE A 230 5.48 -19.07 10.30
N TRP A 231 6.31 -19.04 9.26
CA TRP A 231 7.75 -18.83 9.41
C TRP A 231 8.11 -17.44 9.97
N VAL A 232 7.35 -16.40 9.59
CA VAL A 232 7.52 -15.06 10.18
C VAL A 232 7.17 -15.08 11.67
N GLY A 233 6.08 -15.75 12.06
CA GLY A 233 5.71 -15.94 13.46
C GLY A 233 6.79 -16.70 14.24
N ALA A 234 7.28 -17.82 13.69
CA ALA A 234 8.35 -18.60 14.30
C ALA A 234 9.63 -17.78 14.49
N ALA A 235 10.05 -17.00 13.48
CA ALA A 235 11.18 -16.09 13.58
C ALA A 235 10.96 -14.99 14.62
N CYS A 236 9.74 -14.43 14.71
CA CYS A 236 9.38 -13.47 15.76
C CYS A 236 9.47 -14.10 17.15
N GLY A 237 9.01 -15.34 17.32
CA GLY A 237 9.13 -16.07 18.58
C GLY A 237 10.58 -16.28 18.98
N ALA A 238 11.42 -16.76 18.07
CA ALA A 238 12.85 -16.99 18.31
C ALA A 238 13.57 -15.69 18.71
N ILE A 239 13.31 -14.59 17.99
CA ILE A 239 13.93 -13.30 18.27
C ILE A 239 13.39 -12.69 19.57
N SER A 240 12.11 -12.86 19.88
CA SER A 240 11.53 -12.45 21.15
C SER A 240 12.22 -13.16 22.32
N ALA A 241 12.40 -14.48 22.23
CA ALA A 241 13.08 -15.26 23.24
C ALA A 241 14.57 -14.86 23.38
N ALA A 242 15.26 -14.58 22.27
CA ALA A 242 16.65 -14.11 22.30
C ALA A 242 16.79 -12.72 22.95
N VAL A 243 15.90 -11.77 22.61
CA VAL A 243 15.90 -10.42 23.19
C VAL A 243 15.56 -10.47 24.67
N TYR A 244 14.56 -11.26 25.05
CA TYR A 244 14.22 -11.49 26.46
C TYR A 244 15.41 -12.09 27.21
N GLY A 245 16.03 -13.15 26.68
CA GLY A 245 17.20 -13.80 27.28
C GLY A 245 18.37 -12.83 27.44
N ALA A 246 18.64 -12.00 26.43
CA ALA A 246 19.67 -10.96 26.49
C ALA A 246 19.36 -9.89 27.55
N ALA A 247 18.10 -9.46 27.68
CA ALA A 247 17.68 -8.51 28.71
C ALA A 247 17.88 -9.09 30.13
N MET A 248 17.55 -10.38 30.33
CA MET A 248 17.77 -11.05 31.60
C MET A 248 19.26 -11.23 31.93
N PHE A 249 20.07 -11.57 30.93
CA PHE A 249 21.52 -11.70 31.07
C PHE A 249 22.18 -10.36 31.42
N ALA A 250 21.81 -9.29 30.70
CA ALA A 250 22.30 -7.94 30.96
C ALA A 250 21.87 -7.42 32.35
N GLY A 251 20.69 -7.81 32.83
CA GLY A 251 20.20 -7.48 34.17
C GLY A 251 20.81 -8.30 35.30
N GLY A 252 21.71 -9.25 35.02
CA GLY A 252 22.29 -10.13 36.03
C GLY A 252 21.30 -11.11 36.67
N ARG A 253 20.17 -11.40 36.01
CA ARG A 253 19.04 -12.18 36.56
C ARG A 253 19.04 -13.66 36.15
N VAL A 254 20.15 -14.19 35.65
CA VAL A 254 20.21 -15.53 35.07
C VAL A 254 20.81 -16.53 36.06
N GLU A 255 19.95 -17.21 36.82
CA GLU A 255 20.26 -18.50 37.44
C GLU A 255 19.80 -19.62 36.48
N LEU A 256 20.74 -20.22 35.75
CA LEU A 256 20.49 -21.21 34.68
C LEU A 256 19.76 -22.47 35.16
N ASP A 257 19.86 -22.80 36.46
CA ASP A 257 19.24 -24.00 37.06
C ASP A 257 17.71 -23.83 37.28
N GLU A 258 17.21 -22.59 37.30
CA GLU A 258 15.81 -22.29 37.64
C GLU A 258 14.92 -21.97 36.43
N ALA A 259 15.53 -21.57 35.30
CA ALA A 259 14.80 -21.28 34.05
C ALA A 259 13.99 -22.48 33.53
N TRP A 260 14.36 -23.71 33.91
CA TRP A 260 13.67 -24.97 33.56
C TRP A 260 12.65 -25.47 34.57
N ARG A 261 12.58 -24.91 35.78
CA ARG A 261 11.67 -25.38 36.84
C ARG A 261 10.28 -24.76 36.81
N PHE A 262 10.02 -23.81 35.91
CA PHE A 262 8.72 -23.14 35.82
C PHE A 262 7.69 -23.99 35.09
N VAL A 263 6.47 -24.05 35.65
CA VAL A 263 5.27 -24.49 34.92
C VAL A 263 5.22 -23.72 33.60
N VAL A 264 5.12 -24.45 32.48
CA VAL A 264 5.18 -23.93 31.09
C VAL A 264 4.34 -22.66 30.88
N GLN A 265 3.25 -22.51 31.64
CA GLN A 265 2.30 -21.40 31.59
C GLN A 265 2.84 -20.05 32.10
N ALA A 266 3.78 -20.06 33.06
CA ALA A 266 4.33 -18.84 33.67
C ALA A 266 5.70 -18.44 33.11
N ASN A 267 6.35 -19.29 32.30
CA ASN A 267 7.70 -19.05 31.83
C ASN A 267 7.74 -17.95 30.73
N PRO A 268 8.40 -16.80 30.95
CA PRO A 268 8.43 -15.70 29.98
C PRO A 268 9.24 -16.00 28.71
N LEU A 269 10.21 -16.93 28.77
CA LEU A 269 10.98 -17.36 27.60
C LEU A 269 10.10 -18.22 26.68
N VAL A 270 9.35 -19.17 27.26
CA VAL A 270 8.34 -19.93 26.51
C VAL A 270 7.24 -19.00 26.00
N GLY A 271 6.77 -18.07 26.83
CA GLY A 271 5.79 -17.06 26.44
C GLY A 271 6.25 -16.23 25.25
N SER A 272 7.50 -15.78 25.26
CA SER A 272 8.09 -15.01 24.15
C SER A 272 8.14 -15.80 22.84
N LEU A 273 8.50 -17.09 22.91
CA LEU A 273 8.52 -17.99 21.75
C LEU A 273 7.11 -18.22 21.19
N VAL A 274 6.18 -18.62 22.07
CA VAL A 274 4.80 -18.97 21.71
C VAL A 274 4.03 -17.73 21.27
N GLY A 275 4.15 -16.61 21.97
CA GLY A 275 3.48 -15.35 21.63
C GLY A 275 3.89 -14.81 20.27
N GLY A 276 5.16 -14.94 19.89
CA GLY A 276 5.63 -14.62 18.54
C GLY A 276 5.05 -15.54 17.46
N LEU A 277 5.02 -16.85 17.72
CA LEU A 277 4.42 -17.84 16.80
C LEU A 277 2.92 -17.61 16.60
N VAL A 278 2.18 -17.46 17.71
CA VAL A 278 0.74 -17.21 17.72
C VAL A 278 0.41 -15.87 17.06
N SER A 279 1.27 -14.85 17.21
CA SER A 279 1.12 -13.58 16.49
C SER A 279 1.08 -13.78 14.98
N GLY A 280 1.93 -14.64 14.42
CA GLY A 280 1.94 -14.97 12.99
C GLY A 280 0.66 -15.67 12.52
N LEU A 281 0.18 -16.63 13.30
CA LEU A 281 -1.05 -17.37 13.00
C LEU A 281 -2.29 -16.47 13.09
N LEU A 282 -2.39 -15.64 14.13
CA LEU A 282 -3.51 -14.71 14.28
C LEU A 282 -3.45 -13.59 13.24
N ALA A 283 -2.26 -13.13 12.85
CA ALA A 283 -2.14 -12.15 11.78
C ALA A 283 -2.66 -12.69 10.46
N TRP A 284 -2.45 -13.98 10.16
CA TRP A 284 -3.07 -14.65 9.02
C TRP A 284 -4.60 -14.66 9.14
N TRP A 285 -5.10 -15.15 10.28
CA TRP A 285 -6.54 -15.36 10.49
C TRP A 285 -7.33 -14.04 10.47
N LEU A 286 -6.75 -12.99 11.06
CA LEU A 286 -7.33 -11.64 11.12
C LEU A 286 -6.97 -10.77 9.91
N ALA A 287 -6.12 -11.22 8.98
CA ALA A 287 -5.80 -10.45 7.79
C ALA A 287 -7.04 -10.14 6.94
N MET A 288 -7.96 -11.09 6.81
CA MET A 288 -9.18 -10.91 6.02
C MET A 288 -10.08 -9.81 6.61
N PRO A 289 -10.53 -9.87 7.89
CA PRO A 289 -11.37 -8.82 8.46
C PRO A 289 -10.65 -7.46 8.51
N ILE A 290 -9.35 -7.43 8.81
CA ILE A 290 -8.57 -6.18 8.79
C ILE A 290 -8.49 -5.60 7.38
N GLY A 291 -8.23 -6.43 6.36
CA GLY A 291 -8.19 -6.00 4.96
C GLY A 291 -9.54 -5.43 4.49
N VAL A 292 -10.64 -6.11 4.81
CA VAL A 292 -11.99 -5.62 4.55
C VAL A 292 -12.25 -4.29 5.26
N ALA A 293 -11.87 -4.18 6.54
CA ALA A 293 -12.01 -2.94 7.31
C ALA A 293 -11.19 -1.79 6.72
N LEU A 294 -10.00 -2.07 6.15
CA LEU A 294 -9.17 -1.10 5.44
C LEU A 294 -9.71 -0.75 4.04
N GLY A 295 -10.62 -1.55 3.47
CA GLY A 295 -11.12 -1.36 2.10
C GLY A 295 -10.23 -2.00 1.03
N VAL A 296 -9.38 -2.95 1.41
CA VAL A 296 -8.57 -3.75 0.48
C VAL A 296 -9.46 -4.82 -0.16
N THR A 297 -9.46 -4.88 -1.49
CA THR A 297 -10.19 -5.92 -2.22
C THR A 297 -9.42 -7.24 -2.16
N SER A 298 -10.08 -8.31 -1.72
CA SER A 298 -9.45 -9.63 -1.66
C SER A 298 -9.21 -10.20 -3.06
N ARG A 299 -8.21 -11.10 -3.17
CA ARG A 299 -7.92 -11.78 -4.44
C ARG A 299 -9.11 -12.59 -4.97
N SER A 300 -9.86 -13.28 -4.10
CA SER A 300 -11.06 -14.01 -4.51
C SER A 300 -12.08 -13.06 -5.12
N ARG A 301 -12.32 -11.91 -4.48
CA ARG A 301 -13.24 -10.90 -5.00
C ARG A 301 -12.77 -10.32 -6.34
N LEU A 302 -11.47 -10.15 -6.56
CA LEU A 302 -10.95 -9.74 -7.87
C LEU A 302 -11.20 -10.79 -8.95
N ILE A 303 -11.07 -12.08 -8.63
CA ILE A 303 -11.39 -13.17 -9.57
C ILE A 303 -12.88 -13.14 -9.93
N ASP A 304 -13.77 -12.96 -8.96
CA ASP A 304 -15.22 -12.86 -9.20
C ASP A 304 -15.59 -11.64 -10.07
N LEU A 305 -14.84 -10.54 -9.96
CA LEU A 305 -15.03 -9.32 -10.75
C LEU A 305 -14.42 -9.43 -12.15
N GLN A 306 -13.47 -10.34 -12.35
CA GLN A 306 -12.85 -10.62 -13.65
C GLN A 306 -13.78 -11.42 -14.57
N ASP A 307 -14.73 -12.16 -13.99
CA ASP A 307 -15.70 -12.96 -14.74
C ASP A 307 -16.62 -12.05 -15.58
N VAL A 308 -16.69 -12.31 -16.88
CA VAL A 308 -17.53 -11.53 -17.81
C VAL A 308 -19.01 -11.84 -17.59
N GLU A 309 -19.34 -13.00 -17.03
CA GLU A 309 -20.72 -13.38 -16.74
C GLU A 309 -21.27 -12.75 -15.45
N ASN A 310 -20.39 -12.14 -14.65
CA ASN A 310 -20.79 -11.44 -13.44
C ASN A 310 -21.78 -10.31 -13.75
N GLU A 311 -22.64 -10.03 -12.76
CA GLU A 311 -23.79 -9.14 -12.92
C GLU A 311 -23.45 -7.73 -13.42
N VAL A 312 -22.29 -7.23 -13.05
CA VAL A 312 -21.81 -5.90 -13.41
C VAL A 312 -21.09 -5.92 -14.75
N LEU A 313 -20.12 -6.83 -14.93
CA LEU A 313 -19.25 -6.79 -16.10
C LEU A 313 -19.97 -7.16 -17.40
N ARG A 314 -21.00 -8.02 -17.33
CA ARG A 314 -21.80 -8.43 -18.49
C ARG A 314 -22.53 -7.29 -19.19
N ASP A 315 -22.74 -6.17 -18.51
CA ASP A 315 -23.42 -5.01 -19.10
C ASP A 315 -22.52 -4.28 -20.11
N VAL A 316 -21.19 -4.34 -19.94
CA VAL A 316 -20.22 -3.62 -20.79
C VAL A 316 -20.24 -4.12 -22.23
N PRO A 317 -19.98 -5.41 -22.54
CA PRO A 317 -20.01 -5.91 -23.92
C PRO A 317 -21.40 -5.80 -24.56
N LYS A 318 -22.47 -5.79 -23.77
CA LYS A 318 -23.85 -5.69 -24.27
C LYS A 318 -24.23 -4.27 -24.68
N ARG A 319 -23.78 -3.25 -23.93
CA ARG A 319 -24.17 -1.84 -24.14
C ARG A 319 -23.13 -1.03 -24.90
N ALA A 320 -21.85 -1.33 -24.72
CA ALA A 320 -20.71 -0.61 -25.31
C ALA A 320 -19.67 -1.61 -25.84
N PRO A 321 -19.94 -2.32 -26.94
CA PRO A 321 -19.09 -3.39 -27.44
C PRO A 321 -17.70 -2.91 -27.88
N GLY A 322 -17.58 -1.70 -28.44
CA GLY A 322 -16.30 -1.12 -28.82
C GLY A 322 -15.44 -0.79 -27.61
N THR A 323 -16.05 -0.19 -26.59
CA THR A 323 -15.40 0.05 -25.29
C THR A 323 -14.95 -1.26 -24.63
N TRP A 324 -15.74 -2.33 -24.72
CA TRP A 324 -15.33 -3.64 -24.21
C TRP A 324 -14.08 -4.18 -24.92
N GLU A 325 -14.03 -4.11 -26.25
CA GLU A 325 -12.86 -4.57 -27.00
C GLU A 325 -11.60 -3.76 -26.69
N HIS A 326 -11.74 -2.44 -26.50
CA HIS A 326 -10.67 -1.57 -25.98
C HIS A 326 -10.16 -2.05 -24.63
N ALA A 327 -11.04 -2.13 -23.64
CA ALA A 327 -10.72 -2.55 -22.28
C ALA A 327 -10.06 -3.94 -22.25
N ARG A 328 -10.57 -4.89 -23.06
CA ARG A 328 -10.03 -6.24 -23.18
C ARG A 328 -8.64 -6.26 -23.79
N ALA A 329 -8.41 -5.49 -24.85
CA ALA A 329 -7.12 -5.41 -25.53
C ALA A 329 -6.03 -4.85 -24.61
N MET A 330 -6.33 -3.80 -23.85
CA MET A 330 -5.37 -3.16 -22.95
C MET A 330 -5.14 -3.93 -21.63
N ALA A 331 -6.10 -4.72 -21.16
CA ALA A 331 -6.02 -5.36 -19.83
C ALA A 331 -4.79 -6.25 -19.65
N ASN A 332 -4.43 -7.04 -20.68
CA ASN A 332 -3.23 -7.89 -20.64
C ASN A 332 -1.94 -7.06 -20.64
N LEU A 333 -1.90 -5.96 -21.39
CA LEU A 333 -0.77 -5.04 -21.43
C LEU A 333 -0.59 -4.36 -20.06
N ALA A 334 -1.68 -3.90 -19.46
CA ALA A 334 -1.68 -3.24 -18.16
C ALA A 334 -1.27 -4.21 -17.03
N GLU A 335 -1.77 -5.45 -17.05
CA GLU A 335 -1.37 -6.50 -16.10
C GLU A 335 0.11 -6.80 -16.19
N ALA A 336 0.64 -6.99 -17.40
CA ALA A 336 2.05 -7.28 -17.63
C ALA A 336 2.94 -6.14 -17.13
N ALA A 337 2.59 -4.89 -17.47
CA ALA A 337 3.30 -3.69 -17.03
C ALA A 337 3.32 -3.57 -15.49
N ALA A 338 2.18 -3.82 -14.85
CA ALA A 338 2.08 -3.80 -13.39
C ALA A 338 2.90 -4.91 -12.74
N ALA A 339 2.82 -6.13 -13.25
CA ALA A 339 3.59 -7.26 -12.73
C ALA A 339 5.10 -7.04 -12.86
N HIS A 340 5.55 -6.40 -13.94
CA HIS A 340 6.97 -6.13 -14.21
C HIS A 340 7.63 -5.23 -13.15
N ILE A 341 6.88 -4.30 -12.55
CA ILE A 341 7.37 -3.42 -11.47
C ILE A 341 6.91 -3.86 -10.06
N GLY A 342 6.35 -5.05 -9.94
CA GLY A 342 5.84 -5.57 -8.65
C GLY A 342 4.66 -4.77 -8.09
N ALA A 343 3.81 -4.22 -8.95
CA ALA A 343 2.46 -3.76 -8.64
C ALA A 343 1.45 -4.92 -8.73
N ASP A 344 0.23 -4.73 -8.23
CA ASP A 344 -0.80 -5.77 -8.27
C ASP A 344 -1.41 -5.89 -9.68
N GLY A 345 -0.85 -6.80 -10.48
CA GLY A 345 -1.30 -7.03 -11.86
C GLY A 345 -2.75 -7.50 -11.98
N LEU A 346 -3.25 -8.32 -11.04
CA LEU A 346 -4.65 -8.77 -11.09
C LEU A 346 -5.59 -7.59 -10.81
N LEU A 347 -5.25 -6.74 -9.83
CA LEU A 347 -6.02 -5.53 -9.56
C LEU A 347 -6.04 -4.60 -10.77
N VAL A 348 -4.91 -4.41 -11.46
CA VAL A 348 -4.83 -3.60 -12.68
C VAL A 348 -5.65 -4.20 -13.82
N ARG A 349 -5.56 -5.53 -14.02
CA ARG A 349 -6.35 -6.24 -15.04
C ARG A 349 -7.85 -6.03 -14.84
N VAL A 350 -8.32 -6.26 -13.61
CA VAL A 350 -9.74 -6.06 -13.26
C VAL A 350 -10.09 -4.58 -13.36
N GLY A 351 -9.24 -3.67 -12.87
CA GLY A 351 -9.42 -2.23 -13.04
C GLY A 351 -9.62 -1.82 -14.50
N ALA A 352 -8.81 -2.38 -15.42
CA ALA A 352 -8.90 -2.13 -16.85
C ALA A 352 -10.26 -2.55 -17.44
N TYR A 353 -10.88 -3.64 -16.97
CA TYR A 353 -12.21 -4.04 -17.45
C TYR A 353 -13.32 -3.06 -17.07
N TYR A 354 -13.16 -2.30 -15.99
CA TYR A 354 -14.20 -1.42 -15.46
C TYR A 354 -13.92 0.07 -15.65
N HIS A 355 -12.69 0.47 -16.04
CA HIS A 355 -12.27 1.88 -16.05
C HIS A 355 -13.22 2.79 -16.85
N ASP A 356 -13.74 2.25 -17.94
CA ASP A 356 -14.65 2.92 -18.87
C ASP A 356 -16.12 2.53 -18.68
N PHE A 357 -16.49 1.90 -17.56
CA PHE A 357 -17.86 1.42 -17.33
C PHE A 357 -18.92 2.50 -17.53
N GLY A 358 -18.61 3.77 -17.22
CA GLY A 358 -19.55 4.88 -17.42
C GLY A 358 -19.93 5.13 -18.88
N LYS A 359 -19.11 4.72 -19.87
CA LYS A 359 -19.45 4.82 -21.29
C LYS A 359 -20.68 3.95 -21.66
N THR A 360 -21.01 2.95 -20.84
CA THR A 360 -22.20 2.10 -21.04
C THR A 360 -23.53 2.84 -20.84
N ILE A 361 -23.52 4.05 -20.29
CA ILE A 361 -24.71 4.83 -19.98
C ILE A 361 -25.13 5.67 -21.20
N HIS A 362 -24.15 6.24 -21.91
CA HIS A 362 -24.34 6.97 -23.15
C HIS A 362 -23.29 6.55 -24.20
N PRO A 363 -23.35 5.30 -24.71
CA PRO A 363 -22.35 4.76 -25.63
C PRO A 363 -22.25 5.56 -26.95
N GLU A 364 -23.33 6.23 -27.35
CA GLU A 364 -23.44 6.98 -28.60
C GLU A 364 -22.45 8.15 -28.75
N TYR A 365 -21.91 8.68 -27.64
CA TYR A 365 -20.91 9.77 -27.67
C TYR A 365 -19.47 9.28 -27.83
N PHE A 366 -19.22 7.97 -27.83
CA PHE A 366 -17.86 7.42 -27.86
C PHE A 366 -17.58 6.78 -29.21
N ILE A 367 -16.53 7.27 -29.90
CA ILE A 367 -16.25 6.92 -31.30
C ILE A 367 -16.06 5.42 -31.52
N GLU A 368 -15.52 4.70 -30.54
CA GLU A 368 -15.33 3.26 -30.61
C GLU A 368 -16.66 2.47 -30.66
N ASN A 369 -17.76 3.06 -30.21
CA ASN A 369 -19.09 2.46 -30.23
C ASN A 369 -19.97 2.96 -31.40
N ILE A 370 -19.49 3.93 -32.18
CA ILE A 370 -20.22 4.45 -33.35
C ILE A 370 -19.99 3.52 -34.54
N LEU A 371 -21.06 2.89 -35.02
CA LEU A 371 -20.99 2.03 -36.20
C LEU A 371 -20.62 2.85 -37.44
N SER A 372 -19.48 2.50 -38.02
CA SER A 372 -18.95 3.08 -39.26
C SER A 372 -18.84 1.99 -40.33
N GLU A 373 -19.95 1.28 -40.57
CA GLU A 373 -20.04 0.33 -41.68
C GLU A 373 -20.55 1.04 -42.95
N PRO A 374 -19.99 0.73 -44.14
CA PRO A 374 -20.49 1.29 -45.39
C PRO A 374 -22.01 1.05 -45.55
N GLY A 375 -22.79 2.13 -45.68
CA GLY A 375 -24.26 2.08 -45.79
C GLY A 375 -25.03 2.02 -44.48
N LYS A 376 -24.37 2.01 -43.32
CA LYS A 376 -24.98 2.06 -41.97
C LYS A 376 -24.23 3.02 -41.03
N GLU A 377 -23.69 4.11 -41.57
CA GLU A 377 -22.98 5.11 -40.78
C GLU A 377 -23.92 5.77 -39.78
N GLN A 378 -23.62 5.60 -38.49
CA GLN A 378 -24.28 6.38 -37.46
C GLN A 378 -23.69 7.80 -37.42
N PRO A 379 -24.52 8.85 -37.43
CA PRO A 379 -24.02 10.22 -37.38
C PRO A 379 -23.32 10.46 -36.05
N ASN A 380 -22.10 11.00 -36.10
CA ASN A 380 -21.36 11.38 -34.90
C ASN A 380 -22.07 12.55 -34.20
N PRO A 381 -22.58 12.37 -32.96
CA PRO A 381 -23.37 13.38 -32.25
C PRO A 381 -22.56 14.66 -31.93
N HIS A 382 -21.23 14.58 -31.88
CA HIS A 382 -20.37 15.74 -31.62
C HIS A 382 -20.25 16.72 -32.79
N LYS A 383 -20.71 16.37 -33.99
CA LYS A 383 -20.63 17.28 -35.16
C LYS A 383 -21.52 18.52 -34.99
N GLY A 384 -22.65 18.39 -34.29
CA GLY A 384 -23.63 19.47 -34.10
C GLY A 384 -23.59 20.16 -32.73
N LEU A 385 -22.65 19.79 -31.85
CA LEU A 385 -22.58 20.30 -30.48
C LEU A 385 -21.48 21.36 -30.32
N ASP A 386 -21.71 22.28 -29.38
CA ASP A 386 -20.64 23.16 -28.90
C ASP A 386 -19.47 22.30 -28.35
N PRO A 387 -18.20 22.72 -28.54
CA PRO A 387 -17.06 21.98 -27.99
C PRO A 387 -17.15 21.76 -26.48
N LYS A 388 -17.71 22.71 -25.73
CA LYS A 388 -17.91 22.58 -24.28
C LYS A 388 -18.94 21.51 -23.96
N ASP A 389 -20.07 21.49 -24.65
CA ASP A 389 -21.10 20.46 -24.47
C ASP A 389 -20.55 19.07 -24.78
N SER A 390 -19.78 18.95 -25.86
CA SER A 390 -19.09 17.70 -26.20
C SER A 390 -18.12 17.26 -25.12
N ALA A 391 -17.31 18.19 -24.60
CA ALA A 391 -16.40 17.89 -23.51
C ALA A 391 -17.15 17.45 -22.24
N ASP A 392 -18.27 18.07 -21.90
CA ASP A 392 -19.08 17.70 -20.73
C ASP A 392 -19.66 16.29 -20.85
N ARG A 393 -20.22 15.93 -22.01
CA ARG A 393 -20.72 14.56 -22.27
C ARG A 393 -19.60 13.51 -22.20
N ILE A 394 -18.40 13.85 -22.68
CA ILE A 394 -17.26 12.96 -22.56
C ILE A 394 -16.84 12.82 -21.09
N LYS A 395 -16.71 13.90 -20.31
CA LYS A 395 -16.29 13.82 -18.89
C LYS A 395 -17.26 13.03 -18.03
N GLU A 396 -18.53 13.08 -18.38
CA GLU A 396 -19.62 12.49 -17.61
C GLU A 396 -19.45 10.97 -17.40
N HIS A 397 -18.76 10.25 -18.30
CA HIS A 397 -18.48 8.82 -18.11
C HIS A 397 -17.73 8.54 -16.79
N VAL A 398 -16.84 9.44 -16.36
CA VAL A 398 -16.11 9.27 -15.10
C VAL A 398 -17.08 9.33 -13.92
N SER A 399 -17.88 10.39 -13.85
CA SER A 399 -18.80 10.63 -12.72
C SER A 399 -19.94 9.61 -12.68
N LEU A 400 -20.57 9.34 -13.82
CA LEU A 400 -21.66 8.36 -13.88
C LEU A 400 -21.15 6.92 -13.69
N GLY A 401 -19.96 6.59 -14.18
CA GLY A 401 -19.32 5.30 -13.93
C GLY A 401 -19.11 5.06 -12.44
N VAL A 402 -18.59 6.05 -11.72
CA VAL A 402 -18.42 5.98 -10.25
C VAL A 402 -19.77 5.78 -9.56
N ILE A 403 -20.80 6.55 -9.92
CA ILE A 403 -22.13 6.44 -9.30
C ILE A 403 -22.73 5.04 -9.53
N ALA A 404 -22.71 4.55 -10.77
CA ALA A 404 -23.29 3.28 -11.14
C ALA A 404 -22.57 2.09 -10.46
N LEU A 405 -21.24 2.11 -10.41
CA LEU A 405 -20.47 1.04 -9.77
C LEU A 405 -20.66 1.02 -8.25
N ARG A 406 -20.80 2.18 -7.60
CA ARG A 406 -21.13 2.25 -6.17
C ARG A 406 -22.51 1.66 -5.89
N GLN A 407 -23.51 1.96 -6.71
CA GLN A 407 -24.86 1.38 -6.59
C GLN A 407 -24.82 -0.14 -6.72
N LYS A 408 -23.96 -0.67 -7.61
CA LYS A 408 -23.71 -2.11 -7.78
C LYS A 408 -22.75 -2.72 -6.74
N LYS A 409 -22.38 -1.98 -5.68
CA LYS A 409 -21.50 -2.43 -4.59
C LYS A 409 -20.15 -2.97 -5.08
N VAL A 410 -19.62 -2.41 -6.16
CA VAL A 410 -18.27 -2.73 -6.62
C VAL A 410 -17.25 -2.15 -5.62
N PRO A 411 -16.17 -2.87 -5.28
CA PRO A 411 -15.17 -2.36 -4.34
C PRO A 411 -14.55 -1.04 -4.80
N GLU A 412 -14.32 -0.12 -3.86
CA GLU A 412 -13.75 1.21 -4.16
C GLU A 412 -12.38 1.11 -4.86
N ALA A 413 -11.59 0.07 -4.61
CA ALA A 413 -10.32 -0.13 -5.31
C ALA A 413 -10.47 -0.29 -6.83
N ILE A 414 -11.62 -0.77 -7.32
CA ILE A 414 -11.93 -0.83 -8.76
C ILE A 414 -12.50 0.49 -9.25
N ILE A 415 -13.35 1.12 -8.44
CA ILE A 415 -13.95 2.44 -8.74
C ILE A 415 -12.86 3.52 -8.86
N ASP A 416 -11.75 3.39 -8.14
CA ASP A 416 -10.59 4.27 -8.28
C ASP A 416 -10.03 4.30 -9.70
N PHE A 417 -10.02 3.17 -10.42
CA PHE A 417 -9.57 3.15 -11.81
C PHE A 417 -10.49 3.99 -12.69
N VAL A 418 -11.82 3.94 -12.47
CA VAL A 418 -12.77 4.81 -13.17
C VAL A 418 -12.51 6.27 -12.82
N TYR A 419 -12.35 6.60 -11.55
CA TYR A 419 -12.23 7.98 -11.12
C TYR A 419 -10.89 8.63 -11.48
N MET A 420 -9.80 7.86 -11.57
CA MET A 420 -8.43 8.37 -11.68
C MET A 420 -7.76 8.12 -13.03
N HIS A 421 -8.30 7.27 -13.93
CA HIS A 421 -7.57 6.90 -15.16
C HIS A 421 -7.27 8.09 -16.09
N HIS A 422 -8.10 9.13 -16.10
CA HIS A 422 -7.79 10.40 -16.77
C HIS A 422 -7.22 11.49 -15.85
N GLY A 423 -7.30 11.29 -14.53
CA GLY A 423 -6.90 12.26 -13.52
C GLY A 423 -7.57 13.62 -13.72
N SER A 424 -6.77 14.68 -13.73
CA SER A 424 -7.21 16.04 -14.05
C SER A 424 -6.74 16.51 -15.44
N SER A 425 -6.52 15.56 -16.35
CA SER A 425 -6.09 15.87 -17.73
C SER A 425 -7.14 16.71 -18.47
N VAL A 426 -6.70 17.44 -19.50
CA VAL A 426 -7.57 18.25 -20.35
C VAL A 426 -8.00 17.44 -21.56
N ILE A 427 -9.25 17.59 -21.99
CA ILE A 427 -9.73 17.03 -23.26
C ILE A 427 -9.26 17.93 -24.40
N GLU A 428 -8.02 17.71 -24.84
CA GLU A 428 -7.29 18.62 -25.72
C GLU A 428 -7.99 18.90 -27.05
N PHE A 429 -8.65 17.89 -27.63
CA PHE A 429 -9.35 18.04 -28.91
C PHE A 429 -10.46 19.12 -28.86
N PHE A 430 -11.36 19.04 -27.88
CA PHE A 430 -12.46 20.00 -27.76
C PHE A 430 -11.99 21.36 -27.23
N TRP A 431 -10.94 21.39 -26.41
CA TRP A 431 -10.29 22.65 -26.04
C TRP A 431 -9.71 23.36 -27.28
N GLY A 432 -8.96 22.66 -28.12
CA GLY A 432 -8.43 23.20 -29.38
C GLY A 432 -9.53 23.70 -30.30
N LYS A 433 -10.60 22.91 -30.49
CA LYS A 433 -11.77 23.31 -31.30
C LYS A 433 -12.46 24.57 -30.75
N CYS A 434 -12.54 24.71 -29.42
CA CYS A 434 -13.08 25.91 -28.78
C CYS A 434 -12.21 27.15 -29.05
N GLN A 435 -10.88 26.99 -28.97
CA GLN A 435 -9.93 28.07 -29.28
C GLN A 435 -9.97 28.48 -30.75
N GLU A 436 -10.03 27.52 -31.67
CA GLU A 436 -10.19 27.76 -33.11
C GLU A 436 -11.49 28.52 -33.43
N GLY A 437 -12.56 28.23 -32.67
CA GLY A 437 -13.83 28.95 -32.73
C GLY A 437 -13.82 30.33 -32.07
N GLY A 438 -12.68 30.82 -31.60
CA GLY A 438 -12.53 32.13 -30.97
C GLY A 438 -12.97 32.22 -29.50
N ASN A 439 -13.31 31.09 -28.86
CA ASN A 439 -13.76 31.01 -27.47
C ASN A 439 -14.82 32.07 -27.09
N PRO A 440 -16.00 32.05 -27.75
CA PRO A 440 -17.00 33.12 -27.61
C PRO A 440 -17.56 33.28 -26.19
N HIS A 441 -17.44 32.24 -25.37
CA HIS A 441 -17.94 32.21 -23.99
C HIS A 441 -16.86 32.42 -22.92
N GLY A 442 -15.60 32.64 -23.33
CA GLY A 442 -14.49 32.89 -22.40
C GLY A 442 -14.16 31.70 -21.49
N TYR A 443 -14.38 30.47 -21.95
CA TYR A 443 -14.05 29.26 -21.20
C TYR A 443 -12.54 29.14 -20.93
N THR A 444 -12.19 28.55 -19.80
CA THR A 444 -10.80 28.29 -19.42
C THR A 444 -10.38 26.86 -19.74
N ARG A 445 -9.09 26.55 -19.57
CA ARG A 445 -8.58 25.19 -19.76
C ARG A 445 -9.17 24.19 -18.75
N GLU A 446 -9.45 24.67 -17.54
CA GLU A 446 -10.06 23.91 -16.45
C GLU A 446 -11.48 23.46 -16.80
N ASP A 447 -12.22 24.29 -17.56
CA ASP A 447 -13.55 23.95 -18.08
C ASP A 447 -13.56 22.76 -19.04
N PHE A 448 -12.39 22.32 -19.52
CA PHE A 448 -12.19 21.15 -20.38
C PHE A 448 -11.44 20.01 -19.67
N SER A 449 -11.16 20.15 -18.36
CA SER A 449 -10.48 19.12 -17.56
C SER A 449 -11.44 18.09 -16.99
N TYR A 450 -10.97 16.84 -16.84
CA TYR A 450 -11.74 15.78 -16.18
C TYR A 450 -11.97 16.09 -14.69
N PRO A 451 -13.09 15.64 -14.10
CA PRO A 451 -13.42 15.85 -12.68
C PRO A 451 -12.67 14.91 -11.72
N GLY A 452 -11.78 14.07 -12.26
CA GLY A 452 -10.98 13.12 -11.51
C GLY A 452 -9.86 13.77 -10.70
N VAL A 453 -9.19 12.96 -9.88
CA VAL A 453 -7.94 13.34 -9.22
C VAL A 453 -6.79 12.55 -9.84
N PRO A 454 -5.57 13.10 -9.86
CA PRO A 454 -4.38 12.33 -10.25
C PRO A 454 -4.30 10.97 -9.54
N PRO A 455 -3.83 9.91 -10.23
CA PRO A 455 -3.59 8.59 -9.66
C PRO A 455 -2.93 8.61 -8.29
N GLN A 456 -3.54 7.91 -7.34
CA GLN A 456 -3.07 7.80 -5.94
C GLN A 456 -2.41 6.45 -5.62
N SER A 457 -2.17 5.64 -6.65
CA SER A 457 -1.50 4.35 -6.54
C SER A 457 -0.73 4.04 -7.82
N ARG A 458 0.25 3.13 -7.71
CA ARG A 458 1.03 2.67 -8.86
C ARG A 458 0.12 1.99 -9.87
N GLU A 459 -0.85 1.23 -9.38
CA GLU A 459 -1.81 0.48 -10.17
C GLU A 459 -2.70 1.39 -11.02
N THR A 460 -3.27 2.46 -10.44
CA THR A 460 -4.12 3.41 -11.19
C THR A 460 -3.30 4.26 -12.16
N ALA A 461 -2.06 4.60 -11.81
CA ALA A 461 -1.14 5.32 -12.70
C ALA A 461 -0.68 4.46 -13.88
N ILE A 462 -0.41 3.18 -13.66
CA ILE A 462 -0.11 2.23 -14.75
C ILE A 462 -1.29 2.18 -15.73
N LEU A 463 -2.53 2.09 -15.23
CA LEU A 463 -3.69 2.09 -16.12
C LEU A 463 -3.78 3.38 -16.94
N MET A 464 -3.61 4.55 -16.32
CA MET A 464 -3.58 5.84 -17.03
C MET A 464 -2.54 5.86 -18.16
N ILE A 465 -1.32 5.36 -17.88
CA ILE A 465 -0.25 5.32 -18.87
C ILE A 465 -0.59 4.34 -19.99
N VAL A 466 -1.05 3.13 -19.63
CA VAL A 466 -1.35 2.08 -20.60
C VAL A 466 -2.51 2.47 -21.51
N ASP A 467 -3.55 3.11 -20.99
CA ASP A 467 -4.69 3.61 -21.78
C ASP A 467 -4.23 4.61 -22.86
N ALA A 468 -3.42 5.60 -22.47
CA ALA A 468 -2.87 6.58 -23.39
C ALA A 468 -1.90 5.93 -24.41
N VAL A 469 -1.09 4.98 -23.97
CA VAL A 469 -0.13 4.25 -24.83
C VAL A 469 -0.85 3.36 -25.82
N GLU A 470 -1.90 2.65 -25.41
CA GLU A 470 -2.71 1.81 -26.28
C GLU A 470 -3.27 2.64 -27.44
N ALA A 471 -3.94 3.75 -27.11
CA ALA A 471 -4.56 4.64 -28.09
C ALA A 471 -3.52 5.22 -29.07
N ALA A 472 -2.40 5.74 -28.55
CA ALA A 472 -1.33 6.32 -29.38
C ALA A 472 -0.56 5.28 -30.20
N SER A 473 -0.42 4.05 -29.70
CA SER A 473 0.30 2.98 -30.42
C SER A 473 -0.39 2.60 -31.73
N ARG A 474 -1.70 2.84 -31.84
CA ARG A 474 -2.51 2.52 -33.04
C ARG A 474 -2.09 3.31 -34.28
N THR A 475 -1.53 4.50 -34.09
CA THR A 475 -1.12 5.40 -35.18
C THR A 475 0.36 5.26 -35.57
N VAL A 476 1.12 4.39 -34.90
CA VAL A 476 2.56 4.22 -35.16
C VAL A 476 2.78 3.35 -36.41
N GLN A 477 3.27 3.97 -37.48
CA GLN A 477 3.68 3.28 -38.71
C GLN A 477 5.04 3.79 -39.23
N PRO A 478 5.98 2.91 -39.64
CA PRO A 478 6.01 1.47 -39.36
C PRO A 478 6.12 1.16 -37.85
N PRO A 479 5.68 -0.03 -37.39
CA PRO A 479 5.70 -0.42 -35.98
C PRO A 479 7.11 -0.83 -35.52
N THR A 480 8.04 0.13 -35.44
CA THR A 480 9.42 -0.13 -34.98
C THR A 480 9.58 0.11 -33.49
N ARG A 481 10.52 -0.61 -32.87
CA ARG A 481 10.86 -0.47 -31.45
C ARG A 481 11.19 0.98 -31.06
N GLU A 482 11.95 1.68 -31.89
CA GLU A 482 12.35 3.07 -31.65
C GLU A 482 11.14 4.03 -31.67
N LYS A 483 10.22 3.88 -32.63
CA LYS A 483 9.02 4.71 -32.67
C LYS A 483 8.09 4.45 -31.49
N PHE A 484 7.89 3.19 -31.09
CA PHE A 484 7.14 2.88 -29.88
C PHE A 484 7.80 3.48 -28.64
N LYS A 485 9.13 3.38 -28.52
CA LYS A 485 9.86 3.98 -27.42
C LYS A 485 9.63 5.48 -27.32
N ASN A 486 9.76 6.20 -28.43
CA ASN A 486 9.54 7.65 -28.45
C ASN A 486 8.11 8.03 -28.03
N VAL A 487 7.10 7.29 -28.48
CA VAL A 487 5.70 7.53 -28.11
C VAL A 487 5.46 7.26 -26.63
N VAL A 488 5.94 6.12 -26.11
CA VAL A 488 5.76 5.74 -24.69
C VAL A 488 6.48 6.73 -23.78
N GLU A 489 7.73 7.10 -24.09
CA GLU A 489 8.49 8.11 -23.34
C GLU A 489 7.79 9.47 -23.36
N HIS A 490 7.30 9.91 -24.52
CA HIS A 490 6.58 11.17 -24.63
C HIS A 490 5.31 11.21 -23.77
N ILE A 491 4.54 10.12 -23.73
CA ILE A 491 3.33 10.04 -22.90
C ILE A 491 3.69 10.12 -21.42
N ILE A 492 4.67 9.32 -20.96
CA ILE A 492 5.07 9.29 -19.55
C ILE A 492 5.63 10.65 -19.11
N LEU A 493 6.50 11.26 -19.92
CA LEU A 493 7.06 12.58 -19.64
C LEU A 493 5.97 13.67 -19.62
N SER A 494 5.00 13.60 -20.53
CA SER A 494 3.87 14.52 -20.54
C SER A 494 3.01 14.40 -19.28
N LYS A 495 2.69 13.17 -18.85
CA LYS A 495 1.95 12.94 -17.59
C LYS A 495 2.73 13.41 -16.37
N LEU A 496 4.05 13.22 -16.35
CA LEU A 496 4.92 13.71 -15.29
C LEU A 496 4.97 15.24 -15.25
N ALA A 497 5.11 15.91 -16.40
CA ALA A 497 5.13 17.37 -16.49
C ALA A 497 3.79 18.00 -16.09
N GLN A 498 2.68 17.29 -16.27
CA GLN A 498 1.34 17.69 -15.85
C GLN A 498 1.05 17.41 -14.35
N GLY A 499 2.01 16.83 -13.60
CA GLY A 499 1.81 16.45 -12.20
C GLY A 499 0.84 15.28 -11.99
N GLN A 500 0.46 14.55 -13.05
CA GLN A 500 -0.50 13.45 -12.95
C GLN A 500 0.05 12.24 -12.19
N LEU A 501 1.38 12.14 -12.04
CA LEU A 501 2.05 11.00 -11.41
C LEU A 501 2.57 11.30 -10.00
N ASP A 502 2.40 12.53 -9.50
CA ASP A 502 3.03 13.02 -8.26
C ASP A 502 2.62 12.22 -7.01
N ASP A 503 1.37 11.80 -6.94
CA ASP A 503 0.79 11.05 -5.82
C ASP A 503 0.70 9.52 -6.08
N SER A 504 1.28 9.03 -7.19
CA SER A 504 1.12 7.64 -7.64
C SER A 504 2.05 6.61 -6.98
N ASP A 505 3.05 7.05 -6.21
CA ASP A 505 4.14 6.20 -5.68
C ASP A 505 5.02 5.49 -6.73
N LEU A 506 4.91 5.85 -8.01
CA LEU A 506 5.86 5.40 -9.04
C LEU A 506 7.20 6.10 -8.86
N SER A 507 8.28 5.32 -8.80
CA SER A 507 9.64 5.85 -8.85
C SER A 507 10.10 6.05 -10.30
N LEU A 508 11.15 6.86 -10.52
CA LEU A 508 11.77 6.99 -11.85
C LEU A 508 12.30 5.64 -12.37
N GLU A 509 12.76 4.76 -11.48
CA GLU A 509 13.16 3.40 -11.82
C GLU A 509 11.96 2.57 -12.32
N ASP A 510 10.79 2.71 -11.67
CA ASP A 510 9.56 2.06 -12.14
C ASP A 510 9.16 2.57 -13.53
N LEU A 511 9.26 3.89 -13.78
CA LEU A 511 8.93 4.47 -15.08
C LEU A 511 9.83 3.94 -16.21
N HIS A 512 11.14 3.82 -15.98
CA HIS A 512 12.05 3.23 -16.97
C HIS A 512 11.70 1.76 -17.27
N LYS A 513 11.41 0.97 -16.23
CA LYS A 513 10.98 -0.43 -16.39
C LYS A 513 9.66 -0.54 -17.15
N LEU A 514 8.72 0.37 -16.89
CA LEU A 514 7.45 0.45 -17.62
C LEU A 514 7.69 0.76 -19.10
N ILE A 515 8.55 1.73 -19.43
CA ILE A 515 8.90 2.06 -20.81
C ILE A 515 9.41 0.81 -21.54
N ASP A 516 10.42 0.14 -20.99
CA ASP A 516 11.03 -1.03 -21.63
C ASP A 516 10.01 -2.16 -21.85
N ASN A 517 9.20 -2.46 -20.84
CA ASN A 517 8.18 -3.51 -20.91
C ASN A 517 7.05 -3.20 -21.91
N LEU A 518 6.55 -1.97 -21.91
CA LEU A 518 5.49 -1.54 -22.84
C LEU A 518 6.00 -1.59 -24.28
N VAL A 519 7.21 -1.09 -24.53
CA VAL A 519 7.84 -1.12 -25.86
C VAL A 519 8.01 -2.57 -26.34
N GLU A 520 8.54 -3.45 -25.50
CA GLU A 520 8.69 -4.87 -25.83
C GLU A 520 7.34 -5.53 -26.16
N THR A 521 6.33 -5.28 -25.34
CA THR A 521 4.99 -5.88 -25.54
C THR A 521 4.33 -5.36 -26.82
N LEU A 522 4.46 -4.06 -27.13
CA LEU A 522 3.92 -3.45 -28.35
C LEU A 522 4.60 -3.97 -29.61
N VAL A 523 5.93 -4.15 -29.58
CA VAL A 523 6.69 -4.73 -30.70
C VAL A 523 6.22 -6.15 -30.98
N HIS A 524 6.10 -7.00 -29.95
CA HIS A 524 5.62 -8.37 -30.11
C HIS A 524 4.16 -8.45 -30.59
N GLY A 525 3.32 -7.51 -30.17
CA GLY A 525 1.92 -7.45 -30.59
C GLY A 525 1.70 -7.04 -32.06
N ARG A 526 2.71 -6.44 -32.70
CA ARG A 526 2.61 -5.81 -34.03
C ARG A 526 3.39 -6.51 -35.13
N HIS A 527 3.85 -7.75 -34.92
CA HIS A 527 4.46 -8.52 -36.00
C HIS A 527 3.47 -8.70 -37.16
N GLU A 528 3.88 -8.28 -38.36
CA GLU A 528 3.14 -8.56 -39.59
C GLU A 528 3.01 -10.07 -39.73
N ARG A 529 1.78 -10.58 -39.65
CA ARG A 529 1.51 -11.95 -40.06
C ARG A 529 1.78 -12.03 -41.57
N VAL A 530 2.50 -13.09 -41.99
CA VAL A 530 2.73 -13.36 -43.41
C VAL A 530 1.39 -13.35 -44.13
N GLN A 531 1.20 -12.38 -45.02
CA GLN A 531 0.00 -12.34 -45.85
C GLN A 531 0.00 -13.57 -46.75
N TYR A 532 -1.05 -14.38 -46.64
CA TYR A 532 -1.20 -15.54 -47.47
C TYR A 532 -1.36 -15.12 -48.95
N PRO A 533 -0.95 -15.97 -49.91
CA PRO A 533 -1.02 -15.63 -51.33
C PRO A 533 -2.41 -15.16 -51.80
N TRP A 534 -3.49 -15.68 -51.21
CA TRP A 534 -4.87 -15.29 -51.51
C TRP A 534 -5.26 -13.89 -51.01
N GLN A 535 -4.48 -13.28 -50.12
CA GLN A 535 -4.68 -11.92 -49.61
C GLN A 535 -3.92 -10.88 -50.47
N LYS A 536 -2.95 -11.32 -51.28
CA LYS A 536 -2.19 -10.47 -52.19
C LYS A 536 -2.90 -10.34 -53.54
N GLY A 537 -4.11 -9.81 -53.53
CA GLY A 537 -4.83 -9.43 -54.74
C GLY A 537 -5.37 -10.59 -55.59
N SER A 538 -6.58 -10.37 -56.10
CA SER A 538 -7.20 -11.14 -57.17
C SER A 538 -6.29 -11.19 -58.41
N VAL A 539 -5.52 -12.25 -58.57
CA VAL A 539 -5.03 -12.65 -59.89
C VAL A 539 -6.12 -13.56 -60.47
N ALA A 540 -6.74 -13.12 -61.56
CA ALA A 540 -7.66 -13.95 -62.34
C ALA A 540 -7.00 -15.31 -62.63
N PRO A 541 -7.75 -16.43 -62.63
CA PRO A 541 -7.17 -17.74 -62.85
C PRO A 541 -6.40 -17.77 -64.18
N PRO A 542 -5.18 -18.35 -64.22
CA PRO A 542 -4.39 -18.38 -65.43
C PRO A 542 -5.11 -19.21 -66.49
N ALA A 543 -5.14 -18.70 -67.73
CA ALA A 543 -5.59 -19.47 -68.88
C ALA A 543 -4.73 -20.75 -69.01
N PRO A 544 -5.33 -21.89 -69.39
CA PRO A 544 -4.60 -23.15 -69.44
C PRO A 544 -3.58 -23.13 -70.58
N GLY A 545 -2.29 -23.17 -70.23
CA GLY A 545 -1.20 -23.43 -71.16
C GLY A 545 -0.04 -22.45 -71.12
N ALA A 546 0.85 -22.57 -70.13
CA ALA A 546 2.25 -22.14 -70.27
C ALA A 546 3.14 -22.93 -69.27
N PRO A 547 4.35 -23.36 -69.68
CA PRO A 547 5.17 -24.30 -68.92
C PRO A 547 5.90 -23.67 -67.73
N ALA A 548 6.10 -24.47 -66.69
CA ALA A 548 6.78 -24.10 -65.45
C ALA A 548 8.29 -23.87 -65.65
N VAL A 549 8.80 -22.76 -65.10
CA VAL A 549 10.25 -22.49 -64.94
C VAL A 549 10.60 -22.66 -63.44
N PRO A 550 11.70 -23.35 -63.09
CA PRO A 550 12.03 -23.67 -61.70
C PRO A 550 12.58 -22.48 -60.90
N ALA A 551 12.32 -22.52 -59.60
CA ALA A 551 12.71 -21.53 -58.61
C ALA A 551 14.24 -21.43 -58.44
N ALA A 552 14.77 -20.20 -58.50
CA ALA A 552 16.14 -19.89 -58.13
C ALA A 552 16.25 -19.61 -56.63
N ALA A 553 17.32 -20.11 -56.02
CA ALA A 553 17.64 -20.08 -54.61
C ALA A 553 17.98 -18.67 -54.09
N SER A 554 17.68 -18.46 -52.81
CA SER A 554 17.98 -17.27 -52.02
C SER A 554 19.43 -17.24 -51.52
N ASP A 555 20.12 -16.11 -51.70
CA ASP A 555 21.38 -15.80 -51.01
C ASP A 555 21.12 -15.14 -49.63
N PRO A 556 22.01 -15.33 -48.62
CA PRO A 556 21.84 -14.78 -47.29
C PRO A 556 22.36 -13.34 -47.18
N ALA A 557 21.73 -12.58 -46.27
CA ALA A 557 22.05 -11.18 -45.93
C ALA A 557 23.43 -11.01 -45.28
N PRO A 558 24.10 -9.84 -45.45
CA PRO A 558 25.28 -9.51 -44.66
C PRO A 558 24.94 -8.81 -43.34
N ALA A 559 25.87 -8.97 -42.40
CA ALA A 559 25.78 -8.72 -40.97
C ALA A 559 25.70 -7.23 -40.57
N ALA A 560 25.06 -7.01 -39.42
CA ALA A 560 24.90 -5.73 -38.74
C ALA A 560 26.24 -5.17 -38.21
N ALA A 561 26.50 -3.90 -38.50
CA ALA A 561 27.54 -3.10 -37.86
C ALA A 561 26.90 -2.11 -36.88
N SER A 562 27.37 -2.17 -35.63
CA SER A 562 26.99 -1.32 -34.51
C SER A 562 27.43 0.13 -34.70
N ALA A 563 26.52 1.08 -34.44
CA ALA A 563 26.87 2.48 -34.24
C ALA A 563 26.25 3.00 -32.94
N ARG A 564 27.12 3.24 -31.95
CA ARG A 564 26.83 4.02 -30.73
C ARG A 564 26.98 5.49 -31.10
N PHE A 565 25.98 6.34 -30.85
CA PHE A 565 26.22 7.79 -30.68
C PHE A 565 25.24 8.48 -29.71
N ALA A 566 25.87 9.07 -28.70
CA ALA A 566 25.56 10.23 -27.85
C ALA A 566 24.17 10.89 -27.86
N ILE A 567 23.53 10.85 -26.68
CA ILE A 567 22.53 11.83 -26.23
C ILE A 567 23.26 12.94 -25.48
N ALA A 568 23.45 14.09 -26.13
CA ALA A 568 23.80 15.35 -25.48
C ALA A 568 23.50 16.53 -26.42
N ARG A 569 22.22 16.78 -26.72
CA ARG A 569 21.73 18.06 -27.27
C ARG A 569 20.21 18.04 -27.38
N LEU A 570 19.51 18.27 -26.27
CA LEU A 570 18.10 18.71 -26.25
C LEU A 570 17.74 19.21 -24.84
N CYS A 571 18.60 20.04 -24.26
CA CYS A 571 18.31 20.87 -23.09
C CYS A 571 18.81 22.29 -23.38
N SER A 572 18.20 22.94 -24.37
CA SER A 572 18.22 24.39 -24.49
C SER A 572 16.95 24.76 -25.24
N HIS A 573 15.91 25.13 -24.49
CA HIS A 573 14.82 26.06 -24.82
C HIS A 573 13.68 25.86 -23.80
N VAL A 574 13.94 26.23 -22.55
CA VAL A 574 12.90 26.60 -21.57
C VAL A 574 13.48 27.75 -20.74
N PRO A 575 12.95 28.99 -20.84
CA PRO A 575 13.34 30.06 -19.95
C PRO A 575 12.61 29.92 -18.61
N GLY A 576 13.36 29.93 -17.50
CA GLY A 576 12.82 30.25 -16.18
C GLY A 576 12.52 29.06 -15.25
N ALA A 577 13.56 28.37 -14.78
CA ALA A 577 13.50 27.66 -13.50
C ALA A 577 14.89 27.62 -12.86
N ARG A 578 15.12 28.48 -11.87
CA ARG A 578 16.33 28.43 -11.02
C ARG A 578 16.16 27.29 -10.03
N SER A 579 17.01 26.26 -10.09
CA SER A 579 17.19 25.31 -8.98
C SER A 579 18.67 25.24 -8.58
N ARG A 580 18.91 25.51 -7.29
CA ARG A 580 20.20 25.30 -6.60
C ARG A 580 20.45 23.79 -6.55
N ILE A 581 21.57 23.34 -7.13
CA ILE A 581 22.08 21.99 -6.94
C ILE A 581 23.31 22.06 -6.03
N VAL A 582 23.15 21.45 -4.85
CA VAL A 582 24.22 21.11 -3.91
C VAL A 582 25.02 19.96 -4.52
N ARG A 583 26.32 20.15 -4.73
CA ARG A 583 27.25 19.11 -5.19
C ARG A 583 27.75 18.30 -4.00
N SER A 584 27.56 16.99 -4.01
CA SER A 584 28.33 16.03 -3.20
C SER A 584 29.27 15.25 -4.12
N SER A 585 30.56 15.37 -3.85
CA SER A 585 31.67 14.68 -4.52
C SER A 585 31.79 13.22 -4.07
N SER A 586 31.89 12.29 -5.01
CA SER A 586 32.42 10.95 -4.78
C SER A 586 33.65 10.74 -5.66
N THR A 587 34.79 10.63 -4.99
CA THR A 587 36.10 10.20 -5.50
C THR A 587 36.06 8.74 -5.92
N SER A 588 36.57 8.41 -7.11
CA SER A 588 37.05 7.05 -7.43
C SER A 588 38.45 7.11 -8.00
N THR A 589 39.27 6.27 -7.41
CA THR A 589 40.73 6.16 -7.47
C THR A 589 41.23 5.55 -8.77
N SER A 590 42.43 5.99 -9.19
CA SER A 590 43.50 5.21 -9.82
C SER A 590 43.24 4.51 -11.16
N CYS A 591 43.87 5.01 -12.24
CA CYS A 591 44.94 4.26 -12.89
C CYS A 591 45.75 5.10 -13.91
N ARG A 592 47.06 4.89 -13.88
CA ARG A 592 48.12 5.16 -14.88
C ARG A 592 48.84 6.52 -14.88
N SER A 593 50.13 6.33 -14.61
CA SER A 593 51.31 7.17 -14.54
C SER A 593 51.94 7.46 -15.91
N VAL A 594 52.88 8.42 -15.88
CA VAL A 594 53.97 8.72 -16.84
C VAL A 594 53.52 9.56 -18.05
N SER A 595 54.15 10.66 -18.48
CA SER A 595 55.07 11.66 -17.90
C SER A 595 55.29 12.76 -18.96
N LEU A 596 55.56 14.00 -18.52
CA LEU A 596 56.49 14.96 -19.15
C LEU A 596 56.25 15.44 -20.60
N VAL A 597 55.74 16.68 -20.74
CA VAL A 597 56.44 17.77 -21.48
C VAL A 597 56.18 19.09 -20.76
N ARG A 598 57.26 19.84 -20.58
CA ARG A 598 57.47 21.10 -19.86
C ARG A 598 56.95 22.34 -20.61
N ASP A 599 56.64 23.37 -19.81
CA ASP A 599 56.83 24.83 -19.97
C ASP A 599 56.25 25.49 -21.25
N VAL A 600 55.49 26.59 -21.21
CA VAL A 600 55.87 27.93 -20.75
C VAL A 600 54.61 28.79 -20.54
N ILE A 601 54.49 29.42 -19.37
CA ILE A 601 53.72 30.65 -19.08
C ILE A 601 54.79 31.73 -18.78
N PRO A 602 54.67 32.98 -19.28
CA PRO A 602 54.10 34.04 -18.43
C PRO A 602 53.32 35.17 -19.11
N ARG A 603 52.21 35.52 -18.42
CA ARG A 603 51.74 36.87 -18.03
C ARG A 603 51.23 37.80 -19.16
N ALA A 604 50.17 38.59 -18.96
CA ALA A 604 49.71 39.24 -17.73
C ALA A 604 48.20 39.11 -17.51
#